data_AF-A0A336N9P3-F1
#
_entry.id   AF-A0A336N9P3-F1
#
_cell.length_a   1.000
_cell.length_b   1.000
_cell.length_c   1.000
_cell.angle_alpha   90.00
_cell.angle_beta   90.00
_cell.angle_gamma   90.00
#
_symmetry.space_group_name_H-M   'P 1'
#
loop_
_entity.id
_entity.type
_entity.pdbx_description
1 polymer ?
#
loop_
_entity_poly.entity_id
_entity_poly.type
_entity_poly.pdbx_seq_one_letter_code
_entity_poly.pdbx_strand_id
1 'polypeptide(L)'
;MGAIVNMALFVNGKVPVNLNYTLSEQSMALALKKANIQQVITSEKFLTKLSGKGFDYQALLADKAVMMEELGKAVSKHKKRWHF
;
A
#
# COMPACT_ATOMS: atom_id res chain seq x y z
N MET A 1 3.17 -9.65 -6.12
CA MET A 1 2.61 -8.28 -6.10
C MET A 1 3.54 -7.25 -5.49
N GLY A 2 4.04 -7.44 -4.26
CA GLY A 2 4.95 -6.45 -3.64
C GLY A 2 6.17 -6.05 -4.51
N ALA A 3 6.85 -7.01 -5.14
CA ALA A 3 7.97 -6.72 -6.05
C ALA A 3 7.55 -5.88 -7.28
N ILE A 4 6.39 -6.18 -7.87
CA ILE A 4 5.85 -5.44 -9.03
C ILE A 4 5.49 -4.01 -8.63
N VAL A 5 4.93 -3.81 -7.43
CA VAL A 5 4.63 -2.47 -6.91
C VAL A 5 5.91 -1.67 -6.71
N ASN A 6 6.95 -2.25 -6.12
CA ASN A 6 8.24 -1.57 -5.96
C ASN A 6 8.85 -1.19 -7.31
N MET A 7 8.79 -2.08 -8.30
CA MET A 7 9.23 -1.78 -9.67
C MET A 7 8.41 -0.68 -10.32
N ALA A 8 7.08 -0.71 -10.20
CA ALA A 8 6.21 0.32 -10.74
C ALA A 8 6.46 1.69 -10.11
N LEU A 9 6.68 1.74 -8.79
CA LEU A 9 7.08 2.96 -8.08
C LEU A 9 8.42 3.49 -8.60
N PHE A 10 9.41 2.60 -8.75
CA PHE A 10 10.73 2.96 -9.27
C PHE A 10 10.66 3.53 -10.70
N VAL A 11 9.94 2.86 -11.61
CA VAL A 11 9.73 3.32 -13.00
C VAL A 11 9.02 4.67 -13.05
N ASN A 12 8.11 4.96 -12.11
CA ASN A 12 7.45 6.25 -11.97
C ASN A 12 8.30 7.33 -11.26
N GLY A 13 9.59 7.09 -11.03
CA GLY A 13 10.49 8.02 -10.34
C GLY A 13 10.13 8.25 -8.87
N LYS A 14 9.41 7.31 -8.23
CA LYS A 14 9.01 7.39 -6.83
C LYS A 14 10.00 6.68 -5.92
N VAL A 15 10.05 7.21 -4.70
CA VAL A 15 10.60 6.69 -3.43
C VAL A 15 9.93 5.46 -2.81
N PRO A 16 10.16 4.16 -3.14
CA PRO A 16 9.49 3.09 -2.38
C PRO A 16 10.01 3.04 -0.94
N VAL A 17 9.10 3.15 0.04
CA VAL A 17 9.40 3.02 1.47
C VAL A 17 8.66 1.79 2.00
N ASN A 18 9.40 0.77 2.44
CA ASN A 18 8.82 -0.40 3.10
C ASN A 18 8.63 -0.10 4.59
N LEU A 19 7.38 -0.03 5.04
CA LEU A 19 7.03 0.20 6.43
C LEU A 19 7.19 -1.09 7.25
N ASN A 20 7.65 -0.95 8.49
CA ASN A 20 7.65 -2.06 9.44
C ASN A 20 6.31 -2.11 10.18
N TYR A 21 5.52 -3.16 9.94
CA TYR A 21 4.18 -3.32 10.48
C TYR A 21 4.12 -3.98 11.87
N THR A 22 5.26 -4.26 12.50
CA THR A 22 5.33 -4.71 13.91
C THR A 22 5.59 -3.56 14.89
N LEU A 23 5.57 -2.32 14.40
CA LEU A 23 5.72 -1.12 15.21
C LEU A 23 4.47 -0.87 16.06
N SER A 24 4.58 -0.05 17.11
CA SER A 24 3.38 0.52 17.72
C SER A 24 2.71 1.50 16.75
N GLU A 25 1.41 1.74 16.91
CA GLU A 25 0.65 2.71 16.09
C GLU A 25 1.32 4.11 16.09
N GLN A 26 1.76 4.57 17.26
CA GLN A 26 2.49 5.84 17.42
C GLN A 26 3.81 5.85 16.63
N SER A 27 4.55 4.74 16.65
CA SER A 27 5.81 4.63 15.92
C SER A 27 5.57 4.58 14.40
N MET A 28 4.51 3.91 13.96
CA MET A 28 4.06 3.93 12.56
C MET A 28 3.69 5.35 12.13
N ALA A 29 2.90 6.07 12.92
CA ALA A 29 2.52 7.46 12.63
C ALA A 29 3.74 8.39 12.51
N LEU A 30 4.71 8.24 13.41
CA LEU A 30 5.98 8.98 13.35
C LEU A 30 6.80 8.62 12.11
N ALA A 31 6.85 7.34 11.72
CA ALA A 31 7.56 6.91 10.52
C ALA A 31 6.92 7.49 9.24
N LEU A 32 5.59 7.42 9.13
CA LEU A 32 4.83 8.03 8.03
C LEU A 32 5.09 9.53 7.92
N LYS A 33 5.06 10.24 9.05
CA LYS A 33 5.34 11.68 9.11
C LYS A 33 6.77 12.00 8.71
N LYS A 34 7.76 11.31 9.29
CA LYS A 34 9.19 11.56 9.03
C LYS A 34 9.58 11.27 7.58
N ALA A 35 9.00 10.23 6.98
CA ALA A 35 9.24 9.88 5.58
C ALA A 35 8.34 10.64 4.60
N ASN A 36 7.50 11.58 5.08
CA ASN A 36 6.56 12.36 4.28
C ASN A 36 5.68 11.48 3.37
N ILE A 37 5.18 10.38 3.91
CA ILE A 37 4.38 9.41 3.14
C ILE A 37 3.00 9.98 2.87
N GLN A 38 2.67 10.12 1.59
CA GLN A 38 1.37 10.60 1.13
C GLN A 38 0.38 9.47 0.86
N GLN A 39 0.89 8.31 0.40
CA GLN A 39 0.08 7.15 0.03
C GLN A 39 0.77 5.88 0.52
N VAL A 40 -0.04 4.93 1.01
CA VAL A 40 0.39 3.60 1.46
C VAL A 40 -0.33 2.56 0.63
N ILE A 41 0.43 1.83 -0.19
CA ILE A 41 -0.14 0.75 -1.01
C ILE A 41 -0.27 -0.49 -0.12
N THR A 42 -1.50 -0.97 0.06
CA THR A 42 -1.81 -2.10 0.95
C THR A 42 -2.96 -2.95 0.39
N SER A 43 -3.42 -3.93 1.16
CA SER A 43 -4.50 -4.84 0.80
C SER A 43 -5.37 -5.12 2.03
N GLU A 44 -6.68 -5.28 1.83
CA GLU A 44 -7.62 -5.59 2.92
C GLU A 44 -7.18 -6.83 3.69
N LYS A 45 -6.85 -7.91 2.97
CA LYS A 45 -6.37 -9.17 3.55
C LYS A 45 -5.13 -8.96 4.43
N PHE A 46 -4.24 -8.05 4.06
CA PHE A 46 -3.05 -7.75 4.84
C PHE A 46 -3.38 -6.97 6.11
N LEU A 47 -4.24 -5.95 6.02
CA LEU A 47 -4.70 -5.19 7.19
C LEU A 47 -5.46 -6.07 8.19
N THR A 48 -6.35 -6.95 7.72
CA THR A 48 -7.03 -7.93 8.59
C THR A 48 -6.04 -8.86 9.28
N LYS A 49 -5.01 -9.33 8.56
CA LYS A 49 -3.96 -10.19 9.13
C LYS A 49 -3.16 -9.47 10.22
N LEU A 50 -2.90 -8.17 10.06
CA LEU A 50 -2.20 -7.37 11.06
C LEU A 50 -3.08 -7.11 12.29
N SER A 51 -4.34 -6.76 12.08
CA SER A 51 -5.33 -6.58 13.15
C SER A 51 -5.47 -7.85 13.99
N GLY A 52 -5.56 -9.02 13.35
CA GLY A 52 -5.58 -10.32 14.05
C GLY A 52 -4.30 -10.65 14.84
N LYS A 53 -3.21 -9.90 14.63
CA LYS A 53 -1.96 -9.99 15.40
C LYS A 53 -1.82 -8.88 16.45
N GLY A 54 -2.85 -8.05 16.65
CA GLY A 54 -2.84 -6.93 17.59
C GLY A 54 -2.29 -5.61 17.01
N PHE A 55 -2.07 -5.53 15.69
CA PHE A 55 -1.62 -4.31 15.03
C PHE A 55 -2.76 -3.73 14.18
N ASP A 56 -3.52 -2.80 14.75
CA ASP A 56 -4.59 -2.11 14.01
C ASP A 56 -4.10 -0.77 13.48
N TYR A 57 -4.05 -0.64 12.15
CA TYR A 57 -3.66 0.58 11.44
C TYR A 57 -4.77 1.12 10.54
N GLN A 58 -5.98 0.55 10.59
CA GLN A 58 -7.06 0.91 9.66
C GLN A 58 -7.40 2.40 9.77
N ALA A 59 -7.58 2.90 11.00
CA ALA A 59 -7.85 4.32 11.23
C ALA A 59 -6.65 5.19 10.82
N LEU A 60 -5.43 4.80 11.19
CA LEU A 60 -4.20 5.54 10.89
C LEU A 60 -3.94 5.69 9.39
N LEU A 61 -4.32 4.69 8.58
CA LEU A 61 -4.06 4.65 7.16
C LEU A 61 -5.27 5.05 6.30
N ALA A 62 -6.44 5.30 6.88
CA ALA A 62 -7.69 5.48 6.14
C ALA A 62 -7.61 6.56 5.04
N ASP A 63 -6.90 7.66 5.27
CA ASP A 63 -6.74 8.77 4.32
C ASP A 63 -5.57 8.59 3.33
N LYS A 64 -4.70 7.60 3.56
CA LYS A 64 -3.49 7.35 2.76
C LYS A 64 -3.52 6.02 2.01
N ALA A 65 -4.41 5.11 2.39
CA ALA A 65 -4.42 3.75 1.87
C ALA A 65 -4.86 3.73 0.40
N VAL A 66 -4.04 3.08 -0.43
CA VAL A 66 -4.37 2.71 -1.80
C VAL A 66 -4.46 1.19 -1.86
N MET A 67 -5.65 0.66 -2.15
CA MET A 67 -5.90 -0.79 -2.13
C MET A 67 -5.40 -1.46 -3.41
N MET A 68 -4.57 -2.50 -3.27
CA MET A 68 -4.02 -3.25 -4.41
C MET A 68 -5.12 -3.93 -5.24
N GLU A 69 -6.22 -4.29 -4.60
CA GLU A 69 -7.39 -4.89 -5.24
C GLU A 69 -8.04 -3.91 -6.25
N GLU A 70 -8.05 -2.62 -5.96
CA GLU A 70 -8.53 -1.57 -6.88
C GLU A 70 -7.55 -1.33 -8.02
N LEU A 71 -6.25 -1.27 -7.71
CA LEU A 71 -5.20 -1.17 -8.73
C LEU A 71 -5.25 -2.34 -9.72
N GLY A 72 -5.47 -3.56 -9.22
CA GLY A 72 -5.59 -4.77 -10.06
C GLY A 72 -6.80 -4.70 -11.01
N LYS A 73 -7.95 -4.20 -10.54
CA LYS A 73 -9.13 -3.99 -11.39
C LYS A 73 -8.87 -2.96 -12.50
N ALA A 74 -8.17 -1.87 -12.17
CA ALA A 74 -7.79 -0.86 -13.15
C ALA A 74 -6.90 -1.45 -14.26
N VAL A 75 -5.89 -2.24 -13.91
CA VAL A 75 -5.02 -2.91 -14.90
C VAL A 75 -5.80 -3.91 -15.78
N SER A 76 -6.72 -4.68 -15.21
CA SER A 76 -7.55 -5.64 -15.97
C SER A 76 -8.43 -4.97 -17.03
N LYS A 77 -8.99 -3.79 -16.72
CA LYS A 77 -9.85 -3.03 -17.63
C LYS A 77 -9.13 -2.62 -18.93
N HIS A 78 -7.82 -2.42 -18.89
CA HIS A 78 -7.00 -2.02 -20.04
C HIS A 78 -6.62 -3.19 -20.96
N LYS A 79 -6.91 -4.43 -20.57
CA LYS A 79 -6.61 -5.63 -21.37
C LYS A 79 -7.66 -5.94 -22.45
N LYS A 80 -8.83 -5.29 -22.41
CA LYS A 80 -9.94 -5.47 -23.39
C LYS A 80 -9.80 -4.68 -24.69
N ARG A 81 -8.59 -4.24 -25.06
CA ARG A 81 -8.35 -3.43 -26.26
C ARG A 81 -7.23 -4.00 -27.14
N TRP A 82 -7.22 -5.32 -27.29
CA TRP A 82 -6.44 -6.03 -28.31
C TRP A 82 -7.42 -6.79 -29.20
N HIS A 83 -7.98 -6.08 -30.17
CA HIS A 83 -8.57 -6.67 -31.36
C HIS A 83 -7.63 -6.31 -32.52
N PHE A 84 -6.85 -7.29 -32.95
CA PHE A 84 -6.51 -7.46 -34.36
C PHE A 84 -7.49 -8.48 -34.92
#